data_AF-A0A484I927-F1
#
_entry.id   AF-A0A484I927-F1
#
_cell.length_a   1.000
_cell.length_b   1.000
_cell.length_c   1.000
_cell.angle_alpha   90.00
_cell.angle_beta   90.00
_cell.angle_gamma   90.00
#
_symmetry.space_group_name_H-M   'P 1'
#
loop_
_entity.id
_entity.type
_entity.pdbx_description
1 polymer ?
#
loop_
_entity_poly.entity_id
_entity_poly.type
_entity_poly.pdbx_seq_one_letter_code
_entity_poly.pdbx_strand_id
1 'polypeptide(L)'
;MAKKIPLIIKEKVGKLLISGMSRDMIAKHMGIGAGSVSRIADEIMSREIPDLYALREIAVKIKSDGFDWRNLASFVRFSNLLEQMGLSQLDIENLIQYIESHCYKTDQNIHDFVIGMNENLKFAFELGVPIYELSETIKQKKEEIKALENERNRLKTLIQKYRFDYSKIHGRMPDYL
;
A
#
# COMPACT_ATOMS: atom_id res chain seq x y z
N MET A 1 43.18 40.90 10.86
CA MET A 1 42.98 39.48 10.50
C MET A 1 41.55 39.08 10.83
N ALA A 2 40.76 38.61 9.86
CA ALA A 2 39.39 38.17 10.12
C ALA A 2 39.42 36.94 11.04
N LYS A 3 38.74 37.00 12.19
CA LYS A 3 38.62 35.85 13.10
C LYS A 3 37.91 34.71 12.35
N LYS A 4 38.52 33.52 12.37
CA LYS A 4 37.94 32.31 11.77
C LYS A 4 36.65 31.95 12.52
N ILE A 5 35.54 31.80 11.81
CA ILE A 5 34.25 31.42 12.42
C ILE A 5 34.36 29.96 12.90
N PRO A 6 34.04 29.66 14.18
CA PRO A 6 34.01 28.31 14.71
C PRO A 6 33.08 27.37 13.93
N LEU A 7 33.47 26.11 13.75
CA LEU A 7 32.71 25.10 13.00
C LEU A 7 31.27 24.93 13.53
N ILE A 8 31.10 24.90 14.85
CA ILE A 8 29.78 24.80 15.51
C ILE A 8 28.83 25.92 15.08
N ILE A 9 29.35 27.14 14.87
CA ILE A 9 28.52 28.26 14.38
C ILE A 9 28.12 28.02 12.93
N LYS A 10 29.04 27.52 12.09
CA LYS A 10 28.75 27.22 10.69
C LYS A 10 27.66 26.16 10.55
N GLU A 11 27.76 25.06 11.29
CA GLU A 11 26.76 23.99 11.31
C GLU A 11 25.39 24.49 11.75
N LYS A 12 25.33 25.31 12.81
CA LYS A 12 24.07 25.91 13.28
C LYS A 12 23.47 26.84 12.24
N VAL A 13 24.28 27.70 11.62
CA VAL A 13 23.83 28.60 10.54
C VAL A 13 23.30 27.80 9.35
N GLY A 14 23.98 26.74 8.94
CA GLY A 14 23.52 25.84 7.87
C GLY A 14 22.15 25.22 8.17
N LYS A 15 21.97 24.66 9.38
CA LYS A 15 20.67 24.11 9.81
C LYS A 15 19.56 25.16 9.80
N LEU A 16 19.84 26.37 10.29
CA LEU A 16 18.86 27.46 10.31
C LEU A 16 18.51 27.96 8.90
N LEU A 17 19.50 28.04 8.00
CA LEU A 17 19.27 28.36 6.58
C LEU A 17 18.32 27.34 5.93
N ILE A 18 18.63 26.05 6.04
CA ILE A 18 17.80 24.97 5.47
C ILE A 18 16.39 24.99 6.08
N SER A 19 16.26 25.33 7.36
CA SER A 19 14.96 25.41 8.04
C SER A 19 14.04 26.54 7.54
N GLY A 20 14.54 27.40 6.64
CA GLY A 20 13.78 28.48 6.03
C GLY A 20 14.02 29.86 6.64
N MET A 21 14.81 29.97 7.71
CA MET A 21 15.02 31.22 8.42
C MET A 21 15.78 32.25 7.55
N SER A 22 15.33 33.51 7.54
CA SER A 22 15.98 34.57 6.75
C SER A 22 17.38 34.88 7.29
N ARG A 23 18.28 35.30 6.40
CA ARG A 23 19.67 35.65 6.74
C ARG A 23 19.74 36.63 7.93
N ASP A 24 18.89 37.64 7.92
CA ASP A 24 18.91 38.69 8.94
C ASP A 24 18.34 38.19 10.28
N MET A 25 17.35 37.28 10.24
CA MET A 25 16.89 36.61 11.45
C MET A 25 17.95 35.67 12.03
N ILE A 26 18.68 34.93 11.18
CA ILE A 26 19.79 34.09 11.62
C ILE A 26 20.89 34.93 12.25
N ALA A 27 21.26 36.06 11.60
CA ALA A 27 22.24 37.00 12.11
C ALA A 27 21.87 37.49 13.51
N LYS A 28 20.62 37.90 13.70
CA LYS A 28 20.08 38.32 15.00
C LYS A 28 20.06 37.18 16.02
N HIS A 29 19.61 35.99 15.63
CA HIS A 29 19.50 34.82 16.51
C HIS A 29 20.86 34.31 16.99
N MET A 30 21.87 34.34 16.11
CA MET A 30 23.21 33.82 16.38
C MET A 30 24.18 34.88 16.90
N GLY A 31 23.78 36.16 16.96
CA GLY A 31 24.64 37.26 17.39
C GLY A 31 25.83 37.52 16.45
N ILE A 32 25.65 37.28 15.14
CA ILE A 32 26.68 37.45 14.11
C ILE A 32 26.23 38.44 13.05
N GLY A 33 27.17 39.04 12.30
CA GLY A 33 26.82 39.93 11.20
C GLY A 33 26.18 39.18 10.02
N ALA A 34 25.22 39.81 9.33
CA ALA A 34 24.54 39.23 8.16
C ALA A 34 25.53 38.82 7.04
N GLY A 35 26.59 39.60 6.83
CA GLY A 35 27.66 39.22 5.89
C GLY A 35 28.47 37.98 6.31
N SER A 36 28.50 37.65 7.60
CA SER A 36 29.06 36.38 8.08
C SER A 36 28.14 35.21 7.78
N VAL A 37 26.82 35.40 7.87
CA VAL A 37 25.83 34.39 7.46
C VAL A 37 25.97 34.09 5.97
N SER A 38 26.05 35.13 5.11
CA SER A 38 26.25 34.95 3.66
C SER A 38 27.54 34.19 3.36
N ARG A 39 28.66 34.60 3.96
CA ARG A 39 29.95 33.90 3.76
C ARG A 39 29.94 32.45 4.21
N ILE A 40 29.21 32.12 5.29
CA ILE A 40 29.02 30.72 5.71
C ILE A 40 28.17 29.97 4.68
N ALA A 41 27.08 30.57 4.19
CA ALA A 41 26.23 29.96 3.16
C ALA A 41 27.04 29.66 1.88
N ASP A 42 27.86 30.61 1.43
CA ASP A 42 28.74 30.44 0.27
C ASP A 42 29.78 29.33 0.50
N GLU A 43 30.32 29.23 1.72
CA GLU A 43 31.24 28.15 2.09
C GLU A 43 30.56 26.77 2.10
N ILE A 44 29.33 26.67 2.60
CA ILE A 44 28.54 25.43 2.58
C ILE A 44 28.19 25.04 1.14
N MET A 45 27.74 25.99 0.33
CA MET A 45 27.41 25.75 -1.08
C MET A 45 28.59 25.23 -1.90
N SER A 46 29.77 25.80 -1.66
CA SER A 46 30.97 25.43 -2.42
C SER A 46 31.60 24.09 -2.00
N ARG A 47 31.30 23.59 -0.79
CA ARG A 47 32.02 22.43 -0.23
C ARG A 47 31.15 21.23 0.10
N GLU A 48 29.89 21.46 0.47
CA GLU A 48 29.06 20.43 1.09
C GLU A 48 27.76 20.22 0.32
N ILE A 49 27.02 21.30 0.06
CA ILE A 49 25.65 21.23 -0.46
C ILE A 49 25.50 22.18 -1.66
N PRO A 50 25.80 21.70 -2.88
CA PRO A 50 25.38 22.39 -4.10
C PRO A 50 23.87 22.69 -4.02
N ASP A 51 23.46 23.88 -4.46
CA ASP A 51 22.05 24.31 -4.47
C ASP A 51 21.36 24.42 -3.10
N LEU A 52 22.12 24.78 -2.04
CA LEU A 52 21.59 25.05 -0.70
C LEU A 52 20.29 25.89 -0.68
N TYR A 53 20.18 26.90 -1.55
CA TYR A 53 18.99 27.74 -1.64
C TYR A 53 17.78 27.00 -2.24
N ALA A 54 17.98 26.16 -3.25
CA ALA A 54 16.91 25.32 -3.79
C ALA A 54 16.43 24.31 -2.75
N LEU A 55 17.35 23.67 -2.02
CA LEU A 55 17.00 22.80 -0.89
C LEU A 55 16.25 23.54 0.21
N ARG A 56 16.62 24.78 0.49
CA ARG A 56 15.88 25.64 1.41
C ARG A 56 14.47 25.94 0.90
N GLU A 57 14.30 26.28 -0.37
CA GLU A 57 12.97 26.54 -0.96
C GLU A 57 12.08 25.29 -0.87
N ILE A 58 12.63 24.13 -1.21
CA ILE A 58 11.96 22.84 -1.06
C ILE A 58 11.57 22.59 0.40
N ALA A 59 12.50 22.77 1.35
CA ALA A 59 12.23 22.58 2.78
C ALA A 59 11.17 23.53 3.32
N VAL A 60 11.18 24.80 2.89
CA VAL A 60 10.15 25.79 3.24
C VAL A 60 8.80 25.38 2.68
N LYS A 61 8.75 24.95 1.41
CA LYS A 61 7.51 24.55 0.73
C LYS A 61 6.89 23.30 1.36
N ILE A 62 7.70 22.28 1.63
CA ILE A 62 7.29 21.07 2.35
C ILE A 62 6.67 21.44 3.70
N LYS A 63 7.35 22.30 4.47
CA LYS A 63 6.88 22.74 5.78
C LYS A 63 5.59 23.57 5.69
N SER A 64 5.45 24.43 4.67
CA SER A 64 4.23 25.22 4.47
C SER A 64 3.03 24.37 4.09
N ASP A 65 3.28 23.27 3.39
CA ASP A 65 2.25 22.31 2.97
C ASP A 65 1.90 21.31 4.09
N GLY A 66 2.44 21.51 5.30
CA GLY A 66 2.15 20.70 6.48
C GLY A 66 2.89 19.37 6.55
N PHE A 67 3.82 19.12 5.62
CA PHE A 67 4.62 17.91 5.62
C PHE A 67 5.80 18.03 6.59
N ASP A 68 6.08 16.92 7.28
CA ASP A 68 7.31 16.74 8.03
C ASP A 68 8.23 15.69 7.38
N TRP A 69 9.39 15.48 7.99
CA TRP A 69 10.38 14.52 7.50
C TRP A 69 9.86 13.08 7.48
N ARG A 70 8.88 12.72 8.34
CA ARG A 70 8.28 11.38 8.38
C ARG A 70 7.37 11.16 7.18
N ASN A 71 6.65 12.20 6.76
CA ASN A 71 5.86 12.16 5.54
C ASN A 71 6.76 11.97 4.31
N LEU A 72 7.85 12.74 4.22
CA LEU A 72 8.82 12.60 3.12
C LEU A 72 9.45 11.21 3.08
N ALA A 73 9.90 10.70 4.22
CA ALA A 73 10.46 9.36 4.29
C ALA A 73 9.46 8.29 3.83
N SER A 74 8.17 8.48 4.14
CA SER A 74 7.11 7.57 3.70
C SER A 74 6.86 7.67 2.20
N PHE A 75 6.86 8.89 1.64
CA PHE A 75 6.75 9.09 0.20
C PHE A 75 7.93 8.49 -0.57
N VAL A 76 9.16 8.64 -0.08
CA VAL A 76 10.35 8.03 -0.68
C VAL A 76 10.25 6.49 -0.65
N ARG A 77 9.86 5.91 0.49
CA ARG A 77 9.66 4.45 0.59
C ARG A 77 8.59 3.96 -0.39
N PHE A 78 7.48 4.68 -0.50
CA PHE A 78 6.42 4.34 -1.43
C PHE A 78 6.88 4.44 -2.89
N SER A 79 7.53 5.53 -3.28
CA SER A 79 8.07 5.70 -4.64
C SER A 79 9.08 4.60 -5.01
N ASN A 80 9.97 4.23 -4.09
CA ASN A 80 10.92 3.14 -4.31
C ASN A 80 10.22 1.78 -4.48
N LEU A 81 9.14 1.54 -3.73
CA LEU A 81 8.35 0.32 -3.87
C LEU A 81 7.71 0.23 -5.26
N LEU A 82 7.15 1.34 -5.77
CA LEU A 82 6.58 1.38 -7.11
C LEU A 82 7.64 1.09 -8.18
N GLU A 83 8.81 1.72 -8.07
CA GLU A 83 9.92 1.50 -9.00
C GLU A 83 10.39 0.04 -9.01
N GLN A 84 10.52 -0.59 -7.83
CA GLN A 84 10.88 -2.01 -7.72
C GLN A 84 9.84 -2.94 -8.39
N MET A 85 8.58 -2.54 -8.40
CA MET A 85 7.49 -3.28 -9.04
C MET A 85 7.33 -2.93 -10.53
N GLY A 86 8.13 -1.98 -11.05
CA GLY A 86 7.98 -1.48 -12.41
C GLY A 86 6.68 -0.70 -12.64
N LEU A 87 6.09 -0.15 -11.58
CA LEU A 87 4.85 0.62 -11.61
C LEU A 87 5.15 2.12 -11.57
N SER A 88 4.36 2.89 -12.33
CA SER A 88 4.37 4.34 -12.26
C SER A 88 3.38 4.85 -11.20
N GLN A 89 3.54 6.10 -10.77
CA GLN A 89 2.53 6.77 -9.92
C GLN A 89 1.16 6.81 -10.61
N LEU A 90 1.14 7.01 -11.93
CA LEU A 90 -0.09 7.05 -12.72
C LEU A 90 -0.84 5.70 -12.70
N ASP A 91 -0.12 4.57 -12.71
CA ASP A 91 -0.75 3.24 -12.62
C ASP A 91 -1.52 3.07 -11.32
N ILE A 92 -0.94 3.54 -10.20
CA ILE A 92 -1.60 3.49 -8.90
C ILE A 92 -2.75 4.48 -8.81
N GLU A 93 -2.60 5.70 -9.33
CA GLU A 93 -3.70 6.69 -9.36
C GLU A 93 -4.90 6.15 -10.13
N ASN A 94 -4.67 5.54 -11.29
CA ASN A 94 -5.72 4.92 -12.09
C ASN A 94 -6.40 3.75 -11.33
N LEU A 95 -5.62 2.93 -10.62
CA LEU A 95 -6.17 1.86 -9.79
C LEU A 95 -7.05 2.40 -8.67
N ILE A 96 -6.61 3.46 -7.97
CA ILE A 96 -7.38 4.09 -6.88
C ILE A 96 -8.69 4.65 -7.43
N GLN A 97 -8.66 5.35 -8.57
CA GLN A 97 -9.88 5.88 -9.22
C GLN A 97 -10.85 4.77 -9.64
N TYR A 98 -10.32 3.64 -10.12
CA TYR A 98 -11.13 2.46 -10.45
C TYR A 98 -11.81 1.90 -9.19
N ILE A 99 -11.06 1.74 -8.10
CA ILE A 99 -11.58 1.25 -6.82
C ILE A 99 -12.66 2.20 -6.29
N GLU A 100 -12.40 3.51 -6.29
CA GLU A 100 -13.37 4.53 -5.86
C GLU A 100 -14.67 4.44 -6.68
N SER A 101 -14.53 4.38 -8.01
CA SER A 101 -15.67 4.27 -8.93
C SER A 101 -16.46 2.98 -8.74
N HIS A 102 -15.78 1.86 -8.46
CA HIS A 102 -16.42 0.59 -8.16
C HIS A 102 -17.19 0.66 -6.85
N CYS A 103 -16.53 1.08 -5.77
CA CYS A 103 -17.10 1.20 -4.44
C CYS A 103 -18.33 2.12 -4.41
N TYR A 104 -18.28 3.24 -5.15
CA TYR A 104 -19.42 4.13 -5.31
C TYR A 104 -20.63 3.43 -5.97
N LYS A 105 -20.39 2.63 -7.01
CA LYS A 105 -21.46 1.91 -7.73
C LYS A 105 -22.05 0.76 -6.92
N THR A 106 -21.28 0.17 -6.01
CA THR A 106 -21.70 -0.97 -5.19
C THR A 106 -22.13 -0.58 -3.77
N ASP A 107 -22.13 0.72 -3.44
CA ASP A 107 -22.40 1.25 -2.10
C ASP A 107 -21.50 0.62 -1.02
N GLN A 108 -20.22 0.46 -1.36
CA GLN A 108 -19.21 -0.14 -0.49
C GLN A 108 -18.22 0.91 0.02
N ASN A 109 -17.71 0.71 1.23
CA ASN A 109 -16.60 1.49 1.74
C ASN A 109 -15.27 1.04 1.12
N ILE A 110 -14.43 1.98 0.70
CA ILE A 110 -13.13 1.69 0.06
C ILE A 110 -12.22 0.87 0.99
N HIS A 111 -12.17 1.19 2.28
CA HIS A 111 -11.34 0.48 3.25
C HIS A 111 -11.77 -0.99 3.36
N ASP A 112 -13.08 -1.23 3.48
CA ASP A 112 -13.63 -2.58 3.60
C ASP A 112 -13.46 -3.36 2.30
N PHE A 113 -13.57 -2.69 1.14
CA PHE A 113 -13.27 -3.28 -0.16
C PHE A 113 -11.81 -3.75 -0.25
N VAL A 114 -10.85 -2.91 0.17
CA VAL A 114 -9.41 -3.27 0.15
C VAL A 114 -9.12 -4.45 1.09
N ILE A 115 -9.74 -4.48 2.27
CA ILE A 115 -9.65 -5.64 3.18
C ILE A 115 -10.20 -6.90 2.49
N GLY A 116 -11.41 -6.82 1.95
CA GLY A 116 -12.04 -7.95 1.26
C GLY A 116 -11.23 -8.43 0.04
N MET A 117 -10.61 -7.52 -0.70
CA MET A 117 -9.73 -7.88 -1.82
C MET A 117 -8.52 -8.69 -1.32
N ASN A 118 -7.89 -8.26 -0.21
CA ASN A 118 -6.76 -8.97 0.37
C ASN A 118 -7.16 -10.36 0.91
N GLU A 119 -8.34 -10.46 1.52
CA GLU A 119 -8.90 -11.74 1.98
C GLU A 119 -9.14 -12.71 0.82
N ASN A 120 -9.70 -12.22 -0.30
CA ASN A 120 -9.91 -13.03 -1.50
C ASN A 120 -8.59 -13.48 -2.14
N LEU A 121 -7.56 -12.62 -2.16
CA LEU A 121 -6.22 -12.97 -2.63
C LEU A 121 -5.60 -14.05 -1.76
N LYS A 122 -5.70 -13.92 -0.44
CA LYS A 122 -5.22 -14.92 0.53
C LYS A 122 -5.95 -16.24 0.36
N PHE A 123 -7.28 -16.21 0.20
CA PHE A 123 -8.08 -17.40 -0.05
C PHE A 123 -7.67 -18.13 -1.33
N ALA A 124 -7.46 -17.40 -2.43
CA ALA A 124 -6.98 -17.98 -3.69
C ALA A 124 -5.62 -18.65 -3.51
N PHE A 125 -4.70 -17.98 -2.81
CA PHE A 125 -3.37 -18.49 -2.51
C PHE A 125 -3.43 -19.77 -1.66
N GLU A 126 -4.25 -19.81 -0.62
CA GLU A 126 -4.45 -20.99 0.23
C GLU A 126 -5.02 -22.19 -0.54
N LEU A 127 -5.82 -21.93 -1.58
CA LEU A 127 -6.31 -22.96 -2.49
C LEU A 127 -5.29 -23.38 -3.56
N GLY A 128 -4.14 -22.71 -3.66
CA GLY A 128 -3.17 -22.92 -4.73
C GLY A 128 -3.71 -22.50 -6.11
N VAL A 129 -4.72 -21.62 -6.14
CA VAL A 129 -5.38 -21.16 -7.37
C VAL A 129 -4.91 -19.75 -7.69
N PRO A 130 -4.40 -19.48 -8.90
CA PRO A 130 -4.09 -18.11 -9.30
C PRO A 130 -5.34 -17.23 -9.27
N ILE A 131 -5.23 -15.99 -8.78
CA ILE A 131 -6.39 -15.11 -8.59
C ILE A 131 -7.19 -14.88 -9.89
N TYR A 132 -6.51 -14.87 -11.04
CA TYR A 132 -7.14 -14.71 -12.36
C TYR A 132 -7.92 -15.96 -12.80
N GLU A 133 -7.68 -17.13 -12.20
CA GLU A 133 -8.41 -18.39 -12.43
C GLU A 133 -9.45 -18.65 -11.35
N LEU A 134 -9.48 -17.86 -10.27
CA LEU A 134 -10.35 -18.11 -9.12
C LEU A 134 -11.82 -18.17 -9.52
N SER A 135 -12.28 -17.22 -10.35
CA SER A 135 -13.67 -17.18 -10.81
C SER A 135 -14.06 -18.45 -11.59
N GLU A 136 -13.19 -18.89 -12.51
CA GLU A 136 -13.45 -20.07 -13.34
C GLU A 136 -13.40 -21.35 -12.50
N THR A 137 -12.43 -21.45 -11.59
CA THR A 137 -12.32 -22.57 -10.65
C THR A 137 -13.55 -22.68 -9.75
N ILE A 138 -14.05 -21.55 -9.22
CA ILE A 138 -15.29 -21.52 -8.43
C ILE A 138 -16.47 -22.02 -9.27
N LYS A 139 -16.55 -21.62 -10.54
CA LYS A 139 -17.63 -22.04 -11.44
C LYS A 139 -17.59 -23.55 -11.69
N GLN A 140 -16.42 -24.10 -12.02
CA GLN A 140 -16.22 -25.53 -12.23
C GLN A 140 -16.58 -26.34 -10.98
N LYS A 141 -16.15 -25.89 -9.80
CA LYS A 141 -16.48 -26.57 -8.54
C LYS A 141 -17.96 -26.52 -8.21
N LYS A 142 -18.67 -25.43 -8.53
CA LYS A 142 -20.14 -25.36 -8.39
C LYS A 142 -20.84 -26.39 -9.27
N GLU A 143 -20.38 -26.57 -10.51
CA GLU A 143 -20.94 -27.56 -11.44
C GLU A 143 -20.66 -29.00 -10.97
N GLU A 144 -19.44 -29.27 -10.49
CA GLU A 144 -19.04 -30.56 -9.92
C GLU A 144 -19.89 -30.93 -8.70
N ILE A 145 -20.09 -29.99 -7.76
CA ILE A 145 -20.95 -30.19 -6.59
C ILE A 145 -22.37 -30.55 -7.03
N LYS A 146 -22.94 -29.82 -7.99
CA LYS A 146 -24.28 -30.09 -8.50
C LYS A 146 -24.40 -31.48 -9.14
N ALA A 147 -23.38 -31.91 -9.88
CA ALA A 147 -23.34 -33.25 -10.47
C ALA A 147 -23.29 -34.36 -9.40
N LEU A 148 -22.44 -34.19 -8.38
CA LEU A 148 -22.32 -35.12 -7.26
C LEU A 148 -23.60 -35.20 -6.43
N GLU A 149 -24.28 -34.08 -6.21
CA GLU A 149 -25.57 -34.07 -5.50
C GLU A 149 -26.66 -34.82 -6.26
N ASN A 150 -26.71 -34.65 -7.58
CA ASN A 150 -27.64 -35.40 -8.43
C ASN A 150 -27.38 -36.90 -8.39
N GLU A 151 -26.11 -37.31 -8.48
CA GLU A 151 -25.74 -38.73 -8.41
C GLU A 151 -26.04 -39.33 -7.03
N ARG A 152 -25.73 -38.61 -5.95
CA ARG A 152 -26.09 -39.01 -4.58
C ARG A 152 -27.59 -39.23 -4.44
N ASN A 153 -28.42 -38.35 -5.00
CA ASN A 153 -29.87 -38.48 -4.95
C ASN A 153 -30.37 -39.67 -5.78
N ARG A 154 -29.78 -39.88 -6.97
CA ARG A 154 -30.08 -41.05 -7.81
C ARG A 154 -29.78 -42.36 -7.08
N LEU A 155 -28.60 -42.48 -6.48
CA LEU A 155 -28.19 -43.67 -5.72
C LEU A 155 -29.11 -43.92 -4.52
N LYS A 156 -29.52 -42.86 -3.79
CA LYS A 156 -30.51 -42.98 -2.70
C LYS A 156 -31.84 -43.55 -3.19
N THR A 157 -32.36 -43.05 -4.31
CA THR A 157 -33.61 -43.56 -4.91
C THR A 157 -33.46 -45.01 -5.34
N LEU A 158 -32.31 -45.38 -5.92
CA LEU A 158 -32.05 -46.76 -6.34
C LEU A 158 -32.00 -47.72 -5.14
N ILE A 159 -31.32 -47.34 -4.06
CA ILE A 159 -31.27 -48.11 -2.81
C ILE A 159 -32.67 -48.29 -2.21
N GLN A 160 -33.49 -47.23 -2.19
CA GLN A 160 -34.87 -47.32 -1.69
C GLN A 160 -35.71 -48.31 -2.53
N LYS A 161 -35.57 -48.26 -3.86
CA LYS A 161 -36.25 -49.19 -4.74
C LYS A 161 -35.81 -50.64 -4.49
N TYR A 162 -34.50 -50.89 -4.39
CA TYR A 162 -33.98 -52.23 -4.08
C TYR A 162 -34.48 -52.75 -2.72
N ARG A 163 -34.53 -51.90 -1.68
CA ARG A 163 -35.07 -52.29 -0.37
C ARG A 163 -36.55 -52.67 -0.46
N PHE A 164 -37.33 -51.90 -1.20
CA PHE A 164 -38.74 -52.20 -1.43
C PHE A 164 -38.93 -53.52 -2.17
N ASP A 165 -38.21 -53.71 -3.28
CA ASP A 165 -38.29 -54.93 -4.10
C ASP A 165 -37.82 -56.17 -3.30
N TYR A 166 -36.75 -56.05 -2.52
CA TYR A 166 -36.28 -57.14 -1.65
C TYR A 166 -37.32 -57.53 -0.60
N SER A 167 -37.94 -56.53 0.06
CA SER A 167 -38.97 -56.76 1.09
C SER A 167 -40.21 -57.47 0.53
N LYS A 168 -40.57 -57.20 -0.73
CA LYS A 168 -41.67 -57.88 -1.43
C LYS A 168 -41.36 -59.36 -1.70
N ILE A 169 -40.11 -59.70 -1.98
CA ILE A 169 -39.72 -61.07 -2.35
C ILE A 169 -39.47 -61.93 -1.09
N HIS A 170 -38.90 -61.37 -0.03
CA HIS A 170 -38.39 -62.16 1.11
C HIS A 170 -39.15 -61.95 2.43
N GLY A 171 -40.17 -61.08 2.48
CA GLY A 171 -41.05 -60.92 3.65
C GLY A 171 -40.46 -60.21 4.87
N ARG A 172 -39.14 -59.92 4.88
CA ARG A 172 -38.45 -59.05 5.85
C ARG A 172 -37.37 -58.22 5.15
N MET A 173 -37.12 -57.01 5.65
CA MET A 173 -36.01 -56.18 5.14
C MET A 173 -34.65 -56.80 5.50
N PRO A 174 -33.64 -56.64 4.63
CA PRO A 174 -32.29 -57.07 4.95
C PRO A 174 -31.68 -56.06 5.93
N ASP A 175 -31.40 -56.53 7.15
CA ASP A 175 -30.70 -55.76 8.18
C ASP A 175 -29.23 -55.61 7.78
N TYR A 176 -28.89 -54.51 7.13
CA TYR A 176 -27.51 -54.10 6.97
C TYR A 176 -27.33 -52.67 7.50
N LEU A 177 -26.47 -52.58 8.52
CA LEU A 177 -25.96 -51.40 9.23
C LEU A 177 -25.44 -50.32 8.28
#